data_AF-A0A427AAR7-F1
#
_entry.id   AF-A0A427AAR7-F1
#
_cell.length_a   1.000
_cell.length_b   1.000
_cell.length_c   1.000
_cell.angle_alpha   90.00
_cell.angle_beta   90.00
_cell.angle_gamma   90.00
#
_symmetry.space_group_name_H-M   'P 1'
#
loop_
_entity.id
_entity.type
_entity.pdbx_description
1 polymer ?
#
loop_
_entity_poly.entity_id
_entity_poly.type
_entity_poly.pdbx_seq_one_letter_code
_entity_poly.pdbx_strand_id
1 'polypeptide(L)'
;MYLATIFTGINNCSPVLPFVSIERTVQYRENFAGMYSPWAYSLAQVAIEIPYVLVEVVLFMIIAYPAIGYYWTASKLFWFFYTMLCTLLYYVYLGMLLVSLTPNVQVASIMASVCYTLFNLFSGFIVPGPVSTTHSHPSNPFLSI
;
A
#
# COMPACT_ATOMS: atom_id res chain seq x y z
N MET A 1 -9.22 9.98 2.82
CA MET A 1 -8.10 9.63 1.91
C MET A 1 -7.08 8.72 2.58
N TYR A 2 -6.42 9.15 3.66
CA TYR A 2 -5.40 8.37 4.38
C TYR A 2 -5.87 6.93 4.74
N LEU A 3 -6.97 6.81 5.49
CA LEU A 3 -7.51 5.50 5.90
C LEU A 3 -7.92 4.61 4.71
N ALA A 4 -8.57 5.19 3.69
CA ALA A 4 -8.98 4.46 2.50
C ALA A 4 -7.78 3.92 1.69
N THR A 5 -6.69 4.69 1.63
CA THR A 5 -5.47 4.32 0.92
C THR A 5 -4.75 3.18 1.63
N ILE A 6 -4.60 3.27 2.96
CA ILE A 6 -3.99 2.21 3.77
C ILE A 6 -4.81 0.94 3.72
N PHE A 7 -6.14 1.06 3.85
CA PHE A 7 -7.01 -0.11 3.79
C PHE A 7 -6.90 -0.81 2.43
N THR A 8 -6.97 -0.06 1.33
CA THR A 8 -6.83 -0.63 -0.02
C THR A 8 -5.44 -1.24 -0.24
N GLY A 9 -4.38 -0.60 0.25
CA GLY A 9 -3.02 -1.11 0.18
C GLY A 9 -2.81 -2.43 0.94
N ILE A 10 -3.34 -2.54 2.16
CA ILE A 10 -3.26 -3.78 2.95
C ILE A 10 -4.05 -4.92 2.27
N ASN A 11 -5.23 -4.63 1.74
CA ASN A 11 -6.04 -5.63 1.06
C ASN A 11 -5.37 -6.19 -0.20
N ASN A 12 -4.61 -5.36 -0.94
CA ASN A 12 -3.88 -5.83 -2.13
C ASN A 12 -2.69 -6.72 -1.84
N CYS A 13 -2.04 -6.57 -0.69
CA CYS A 13 -0.93 -7.45 -0.36
C CYS A 13 -1.37 -8.86 0.08
N SER A 14 -2.59 -9.00 0.60
CA SER A 14 -3.12 -10.29 1.05
C SER A 14 -3.07 -11.40 -0.02
N PRO A 15 -3.51 -11.17 -1.28
CA PRO A 15 -3.41 -12.18 -2.34
C PRO A 15 -1.99 -12.39 -2.89
N VAL A 16 -1.10 -11.41 -2.78
CA VAL A 16 0.29 -11.53 -3.27
C VAL A 16 1.07 -12.59 -2.48
N LEU A 17 0.84 -12.68 -1.16
CA LEU A 17 1.51 -13.63 -0.27
C LEU A 17 1.38 -15.11 -0.73
N PRO A 18 0.17 -15.66 -0.93
CA PRO A 18 0.01 -17.03 -1.41
C PRO A 18 0.38 -17.19 -2.90
N PHE A 19 0.18 -16.16 -3.73
CA PHE A 19 0.48 -16.22 -5.15
C PHE A 19 1.98 -16.48 -5.40
N VAL A 20 2.84 -15.67 -4.78
CA VAL A 20 4.30 -15.81 -4.89
C VAL A 20 4.79 -17.12 -4.27
N SER A 21 4.14 -17.61 -3.21
CA SER A 21 4.52 -18.88 -2.57
C SER A 21 4.27 -20.11 -3.46
N ILE A 22 3.18 -20.12 -4.22
CA ILE A 22 2.86 -21.22 -5.15
C ILE A 22 3.85 -21.20 -6.32
N GLU A 23 4.04 -20.03 -6.89
CA GLU A 23 4.95 -19.76 -7.99
C GLU A 23 6.41 -20.17 -7.70
N ARG A 24 6.89 -19.86 -6.49
CA ARG A 24 8.24 -20.25 -6.04
C ARG A 24 8.49 -21.75 -6.12
N THR A 25 7.48 -22.58 -5.84
CA THR A 25 7.61 -24.05 -5.87
C THR A 25 7.84 -24.56 -7.29
N VAL A 26 7.20 -23.93 -8.28
CA VAL A 26 7.39 -24.23 -9.70
C VAL A 26 8.77 -23.75 -10.17
N GLN A 27 9.15 -22.52 -9.82
CA GLN A 27 10.45 -21.96 -10.17
C GLN A 27 11.62 -22.83 -9.70
N TYR A 28 11.56 -23.38 -8.48
CA TYR A 28 12.62 -24.27 -8.01
C TYR A 28 12.78 -25.50 -8.90
N ARG A 29 11.67 -26.13 -9.31
CA ARG A 29 11.70 -27.32 -10.18
C ARG A 29 12.25 -27.02 -11.57
N GLU A 30 11.84 -25.90 -12.16
CA GLU A 30 12.24 -25.51 -13.51
C GLU A 30 13.68 -24.97 -13.57
N ASN A 31 14.16 -24.38 -12.46
CA ASN A 31 15.56 -24.00 -12.29
C ASN A 31 16.48 -25.23 -12.17
N PHE A 32 16.05 -26.30 -11.48
CA PHE A 32 16.80 -27.57 -11.46
C PHE A 32 16.84 -28.25 -12.82
N ALA A 33 15.84 -28.03 -13.68
CA ALA A 33 15.83 -28.50 -15.06
C ALA A 33 16.63 -27.62 -16.03
N GLY A 34 17.16 -26.47 -15.57
CA GLY A 34 17.98 -25.56 -16.37
C GLY A 34 17.23 -24.83 -17.48
N MET A 35 15.90 -24.69 -17.39
CA MET A 35 15.09 -24.16 -18.49
C MET A 35 15.18 -22.64 -18.66
N TYR A 36 15.38 -21.87 -17.58
CA TYR A 36 15.51 -20.41 -17.63
C TYR A 36 16.19 -19.83 -16.39
N SER A 37 16.72 -18.60 -16.51
CA SER A 37 17.42 -17.92 -15.42
C SER A 37 16.44 -17.39 -14.35
N PRO A 38 16.75 -17.56 -13.04
CA PRO A 38 15.95 -16.99 -11.93
C PRO A 38 15.72 -15.48 -12.04
N TRP A 39 16.67 -14.75 -12.62
CA TRP A 39 16.58 -13.29 -12.80
C TRP A 39 15.51 -12.89 -13.81
N ALA A 40 15.38 -13.64 -14.90
CA ALA A 40 14.36 -13.39 -15.91
C ALA A 40 12.95 -13.63 -15.33
N TYR A 41 12.82 -14.64 -14.47
CA TYR A 41 11.57 -14.95 -13.77
C TYR A 41 11.15 -13.80 -12.84
N SER A 42 12.05 -13.32 -11.98
CA SER A 42 11.75 -12.22 -11.06
C SER A 42 11.37 -10.93 -11.79
N LEU A 43 12.00 -10.63 -12.93
CA LEU A 43 11.65 -9.46 -13.74
C LEU A 43 10.26 -9.61 -14.40
N ALA A 44 9.92 -10.80 -14.90
CA ALA A 44 8.60 -11.07 -15.46
C ALA A 44 7.49 -10.90 -14.41
N GLN A 45 7.75 -11.38 -13.19
CA GLN A 45 6.85 -11.25 -12.05
C GLN A 45 6.65 -9.77 -11.64
N VAL A 46 7.72 -8.98 -11.60
CA VAL A 46 7.60 -7.54 -11.32
C VAL A 46 6.86 -6.81 -12.44
N ALA A 47 7.03 -7.22 -13.69
CA ALA A 47 6.41 -6.60 -14.85
C ALA A 47 4.90 -6.85 -14.95
N ILE A 48 4.41 -8.02 -14.53
CA ILE A 48 2.97 -8.34 -14.57
C ILE A 48 2.16 -7.59 -13.50
N GLU A 49 2.82 -7.18 -12.42
CA GLU A 49 2.17 -6.44 -11.32
C GLU A 49 1.89 -4.97 -11.69
N ILE A 50 2.71 -4.37 -12.56
CA ILE A 50 2.54 -2.98 -13.03
C ILE A 50 1.16 -2.76 -13.70
N PRO A 51 0.74 -3.54 -14.73
CA PRO A 51 -0.56 -3.35 -15.35
C PRO A 51 -1.71 -3.70 -14.41
N TYR A 52 -1.52 -4.66 -13.49
CA TYR A 52 -2.55 -5.05 -12.52
C TYR A 52 -2.87 -3.90 -11.57
N VAL A 53 -1.84 -3.31 -10.95
CA VAL A 53 -1.98 -2.14 -10.06
C VAL A 53 -2.51 -0.92 -10.82
N LEU A 54 -2.14 -0.75 -12.10
CA LEU A 54 -2.64 0.36 -12.92
C LEU A 54 -4.16 0.27 -13.11
N VAL A 55 -4.68 -0.91 -13.48
CA VAL A 55 -6.13 -1.12 -13.64
C VAL A 55 -6.85 -0.89 -12.32
N GLU A 56 -6.29 -1.38 -11.22
CA GLU A 56 -6.87 -1.20 -9.89
C GLU A 56 -6.96 0.28 -9.47
N VAL A 57 -5.89 1.05 -9.67
CA VAL A 57 -5.85 2.48 -9.36
C VAL A 57 -6.88 3.24 -10.21
N VAL A 58 -7.03 2.89 -11.49
CA VAL A 58 -8.02 3.53 -12.37
C VAL A 58 -9.43 3.25 -11.90
N LEU A 59 -9.75 1.99 -11.56
CA LEU A 59 -11.06 1.61 -11.02
C LEU A 59 -11.34 2.33 -9.69
N PHE A 60 -10.37 2.37 -8.79
CA PHE A 60 -10.49 3.06 -7.51
C PHE A 60 -10.66 4.58 -7.71
N MET A 61 -9.95 5.18 -8.66
CA MET A 61 -10.04 6.60 -8.96
C MET A 61 -11.42 7.00 -9.47
N ILE A 62 -12.01 6.23 -10.39
CA ILE A 62 -13.34 6.50 -10.95
C ILE A 62 -14.43 6.48 -9.85
N ILE A 63 -14.28 5.63 -8.84
CA ILE A 63 -15.27 5.49 -7.75
C ILE A 63 -14.99 6.49 -6.63
N ALA A 64 -13.75 6.58 -6.15
CA ALA A 64 -13.40 7.37 -4.98
C ALA A 64 -13.41 8.88 -5.25
N TYR A 65 -13.03 9.31 -6.47
CA TYR A 65 -12.97 10.73 -6.81
C TYR A 65 -14.33 11.44 -6.75
N PRO A 66 -15.42 10.92 -7.36
CA PRO A 66 -16.74 11.50 -7.19
C PRO A 66 -17.31 11.30 -5.78
N ALA A 67 -16.97 10.21 -5.08
CA ALA A 67 -17.47 9.94 -3.73
C ALA A 67 -16.99 10.97 -2.68
N ILE A 68 -15.82 11.59 -2.89
CA ILE A 68 -15.24 12.58 -1.97
C ILE A 68 -15.64 14.01 -2.34
N GLY A 69 -16.14 14.22 -3.57
CA GLY A 69 -16.51 15.55 -4.06
C GLY A 69 -15.30 16.44 -4.34
N TYR A 70 -14.20 15.88 -4.86
CA TYR A 70 -13.02 16.68 -5.22
C TYR A 70 -13.30 17.65 -6.38
N TYR A 71 -12.56 18.77 -6.40
CA TYR A 71 -12.59 19.74 -7.49
C TYR A 71 -12.10 19.11 -8.81
N TRP A 72 -12.99 19.04 -9.80
CA TRP A 72 -12.72 18.58 -11.16
C TRP A 72 -11.67 19.45 -11.86
N THR A 73 -10.40 19.14 -11.63
CA THR A 73 -9.27 19.77 -12.31
C THR A 73 -8.27 18.68 -12.69
N ALA A 74 -7.85 18.65 -13.95
CA ALA A 74 -6.96 17.62 -14.49
C ALA A 74 -5.63 17.52 -13.73
N SER A 75 -5.09 18.63 -13.24
CA SER A 75 -3.86 18.63 -12.44
C SER A 75 -4.02 17.87 -11.12
N LYS A 76 -5.13 18.10 -10.38
CA LYS A 76 -5.42 17.42 -9.11
C LYS A 76 -5.72 15.94 -9.31
N LEU A 77 -6.38 15.60 -10.41
CA LEU A 77 -6.62 14.20 -10.82
C LEU A 77 -5.31 13.46 -11.06
N PHE A 78 -4.39 14.06 -11.83
CA PHE A 78 -3.10 13.44 -12.11
C PHE A 78 -2.26 13.25 -10.84
N TRP A 79 -2.22 14.24 -9.95
CA TRP A 79 -1.56 14.12 -8.66
C TRP A 79 -2.17 13.02 -7.78
N PHE A 80 -3.51 12.91 -7.76
CA PHE A 80 -4.20 11.86 -7.01
C PHE A 80 -3.89 10.47 -7.59
N PHE A 81 -3.97 10.32 -8.91
CA PHE A 81 -3.61 9.08 -9.61
C PHE A 81 -2.17 8.66 -9.32
N TYR A 82 -1.23 9.59 -9.45
CA TYR A 82 0.20 9.32 -9.24
C TYR A 82 0.52 8.92 -7.80
N THR A 83 -0.03 9.63 -6.81
CA THR A 83 0.20 9.32 -5.39
C THR A 83 -0.42 7.98 -4.98
N MET A 84 -1.61 7.66 -5.50
CA MET A 84 -2.25 6.36 -5.27
C MET A 84 -1.49 5.21 -5.92
N LEU A 85 -1.05 5.39 -7.17
CA LEU A 85 -0.25 4.40 -7.90
C LEU A 85 1.07 4.11 -7.21
N CYS A 86 1.85 5.14 -6.84
CA CYS A 86 3.12 4.95 -6.13
C CYS A 86 2.93 4.23 -4.79
N THR A 87 1.85 4.54 -4.07
CA THR A 87 1.58 3.93 -2.76
C THR A 87 1.22 2.45 -2.89
N LEU A 88 0.33 2.08 -3.82
CA LEU A 88 -0.05 0.68 -4.05
C LEU A 88 1.13 -0.16 -4.56
N LEU A 89 1.90 0.37 -5.52
CA LEU A 89 3.08 -0.30 -6.06
C LEU A 89 4.12 -0.58 -4.95
N TYR A 90 4.28 0.38 -4.03
CA TYR A 90 5.13 0.22 -2.86
C TYR A 90 4.67 -0.92 -1.94
N TYR A 91 3.38 -0.99 -1.61
CA TYR A 91 2.84 -2.06 -0.76
C TYR A 91 3.01 -3.45 -1.38
N VAL A 92 2.80 -3.57 -2.70
CA VAL A 92 2.94 -4.83 -3.44
C VAL A 92 4.40 -5.30 -3.50
N TYR A 93 5.34 -4.42 -3.85
CA TYR A 93 6.76 -4.78 -3.88
C TYR A 93 7.33 -5.09 -2.50
N LEU A 94 6.87 -4.39 -1.47
CA LEU A 94 7.23 -4.72 -0.09
C LEU A 94 6.71 -6.11 0.29
N GLY A 95 5.48 -6.44 -0.08
CA GLY A 95 4.90 -7.77 0.10
C GLY A 95 5.75 -8.87 -0.54
N MET A 96 6.12 -8.72 -1.80
CA MET A 96 6.96 -9.68 -2.52
C MET A 96 8.36 -9.83 -1.92
N LEU A 97 8.97 -8.73 -1.46
CA LEU A 97 10.26 -8.76 -0.77
C LEU A 97 10.18 -9.61 0.51
N LEU A 98 9.13 -9.43 1.31
CA LEU A 98 8.94 -10.19 2.54
C LEU A 98 8.68 -11.67 2.28
N VAL A 99 7.91 -12.03 1.24
CA VAL A 99 7.70 -13.43 0.85
C VAL A 99 8.99 -14.09 0.38
N SER A 100 9.84 -13.38 -0.35
CA SER A 100 11.12 -13.92 -0.80
C SER A 100 12.05 -14.28 0.38
N LEU A 101 12.07 -13.42 1.41
CA LEU A 101 12.89 -13.60 2.61
C LEU A 101 12.40 -14.74 3.52
N THR A 102 11.11 -15.08 3.48
CA THR A 102 10.49 -15.99 4.44
C THR A 102 10.06 -17.30 3.77
N PRO A 103 10.35 -18.49 4.33
CA PRO A 103 9.94 -19.76 3.75
C PRO A 103 8.46 -20.10 4.00
N ASN A 104 7.78 -19.39 4.90
CA ASN A 104 6.40 -19.67 5.29
C ASN A 104 5.53 -18.41 5.14
N VAL A 105 4.37 -18.58 4.49
CA VAL A 105 3.36 -17.53 4.26
C VAL A 105 2.83 -16.91 5.55
N GLN A 106 2.68 -17.69 6.63
CA GLN A 106 2.22 -17.17 7.92
C GLN A 106 3.24 -16.19 8.52
N VAL A 107 4.52 -16.54 8.50
CA VAL A 107 5.58 -15.65 9.03
C VAL A 107 5.71 -14.39 8.17
N ALA A 108 5.57 -14.50 6.84
CA ALA A 108 5.56 -13.35 5.95
C ALA A 108 4.40 -12.38 6.25
N SER A 109 3.19 -12.90 6.52
CA SER A 109 2.02 -12.07 6.86
C SER A 109 2.19 -11.30 8.19
N ILE A 110 2.83 -11.93 9.18
CA ILE A 110 3.13 -11.30 10.48
C ILE A 110 4.17 -10.20 10.28
N MET A 111 5.24 -10.48 9.51
CA MET A 111 6.28 -9.48 9.22
C MET A 111 5.72 -8.28 8.42
N ALA A 112 4.84 -8.54 7.46
CA ALA A 112 4.16 -7.51 6.68
C ALA A 112 3.32 -6.61 7.58
N SER A 113 2.58 -7.20 8.53
CA SER A 113 1.75 -6.46 9.49
C SER A 113 2.58 -5.52 10.37
N VAL A 114 3.76 -5.96 10.82
CA VAL A 114 4.69 -5.11 11.59
C VAL A 114 5.22 -3.96 10.72
N CYS A 115 5.62 -4.25 9.49
CA CYS A 115 6.10 -3.22 8.54
C CYS A 115 5.02 -2.16 8.26
N TYR A 116 3.79 -2.57 7.97
CA TYR A 116 2.70 -1.63 7.71
C TYR A 116 2.37 -0.76 8.92
N THR A 117 2.46 -1.33 10.13
CA THR A 117 2.24 -0.59 11.38
C THR A 117 3.33 0.46 11.59
N LEU A 118 4.59 0.16 11.26
CA LEU A 118 5.68 1.14 11.31
C LEU A 118 5.48 2.28 10.30
N PHE A 119 5.12 1.99 9.05
CA PHE A 119 4.82 3.04 8.07
C PHE A 119 3.62 3.89 8.48
N ASN A 120 2.63 3.28 9.13
CA ASN A 120 1.48 4.01 9.65
C ASN A 120 1.90 5.00 10.76
N LEU A 121 2.79 4.58 11.66
CA LEU A 121 3.31 5.43 12.75
C LEU A 121 4.12 6.61 12.21
N PHE A 122 4.99 6.38 11.22
CA PHE A 122 5.81 7.43 10.61
C PHE A 122 5.05 8.34 9.63
N SER A 123 3.79 8.06 9.32
CA SER A 123 2.97 8.89 8.42
C SER A 123 2.61 10.28 8.97
N GLY A 124 2.89 10.53 10.26
CA GLY A 124 2.62 11.82 10.92
C GLY A 124 1.15 12.10 11.22
N PHE A 125 0.21 11.22 10.82
CA PHE A 125 -1.22 11.38 11.13
C PHE A 125 -1.59 10.99 12.57
N ILE A 126 -0.82 10.09 13.20
CA ILE A 126 -1.10 9.57 14.55
C ILE A 126 -0.41 10.41 15.64
N VAL A 127 0.68 11.10 15.31
CA VAL A 127 1.43 11.93 16.28
C VAL A 127 0.80 13.33 16.34
N PRO A 128 0.18 13.73 17.47
CA PRO A 128 -0.32 15.09 17.62
C PRO A 128 0.86 16.07 17.57
N GLY A 129 0.74 17.14 16.80
CA GLY A 129 1.71 18.23 16.83
C GLY A 129 1.79 18.81 18.26
N PRO A 130 2.93 19.42 18.65
CA PRO A 130 3.07 20.01 19.96
C PRO A 130 1.96 21.05 20.18
N VAL A 131 1.07 20.77 21.13
CA VAL A 131 0.11 21.75 21.64
C VAL A 131 0.94 22.85 22.29
N SER A 132 1.10 23.97 21.59
CA SER A 132 1.55 25.20 22.21
C SER A 132 0.48 25.62 23.22
N THR A 133 0.70 25.30 24.48
CA THR A 133 -0.03 25.83 25.64
C THR A 133 0.23 27.33 25.73
N THR A 134 -0.41 28.11 24.85
CA THR A 134 -0.60 29.54 25.12
C THR A 134 -1.65 29.62 26.21
N HIS A 135 -1.20 29.95 27.43
CA HIS A 135 -2.07 30.34 28.53
C HIS A 135 -3.04 31.42 28.05
N SER A 136 -4.32 31.08 27.87
CA SER A 136 -5.40 32.08 27.86
C SER A 136 -6.46 31.65 28.88
N HIS A 137 -6.30 32.22 30.06
CA HIS A 137 -7.32 32.65 31.04
C HIS A 137 -8.71 32.00 30.95
N PRO A 138 -9.25 31.41 32.03
CA PRO A 138 -10.65 31.03 32.09
C PRO A 138 -11.48 32.28 32.33
N SER A 139 -12.40 32.59 31.42
CA SER A 139 -13.48 33.55 31.66
C SER A 139 -14.78 33.09 30.99
N ASN A 140 -15.33 31.97 31.48
CA ASN A 140 -16.75 31.74 31.81
C ASN A 140 -17.82 32.08 30.71
N PRO A 141 -19.14 31.84 30.94
CA PRO A 141 -19.79 30.65 30.40
C PRO A 141 -21.21 30.98 29.89
N PHE A 142 -21.40 31.56 28.71
CA PHE A 142 -22.75 31.85 28.18
C PHE A 142 -22.68 32.02 26.66
N LEU A 143 -23.16 31.04 25.90
CA LEU A 143 -23.90 31.22 24.63
C LEU A 143 -24.14 29.85 23.98
N SER A 144 -25.13 29.15 24.54
CA SER A 144 -25.97 28.19 23.85
C SER A 144 -27.16 28.97 23.28
N ILE A 145 -27.28 29.06 21.95
CA ILE A 145 -28.49 29.05 21.12
C ILE A 145 -28.06 28.54 19.75
#